data_AF-A0A932C9R2-F1
#
_entry.id   AF-A0A932C9R2-F1
#
_cell.length_a   1.000
_cell.length_b   1.000
_cell.length_c   1.000
_cell.angle_alpha   90.00
_cell.angle_beta   90.00
_cell.angle_gamma   90.00
#
_symmetry.space_group_name_H-M   'P 1'
#
loop_
_entity.id
_entity.type
_entity.pdbx_description
1 polymer ?
#
loop_
_entity_poly.entity_id
_entity_poly.type
_entity_poly.pdbx_seq_one_letter_code
_entity_poly.pdbx_strand_id
1 'polypeptide(L)'
;MRPRRRQSLADVASGSGFSLVEVLIATGLLATAIAWLPYLFAVATRANLDAGDTTWATVLAAQKIEELRAGPFPESLAAQSVDYLDSGGNPLDGFGSTQRAYTRRWWIEPLPSAPDSTIAITVVVSRYRRSDESTHGAAVRGRDAARLVTLRTRKVP
;
A
#
# COMPACT_ATOMS: atom_id res chain seq x y z
N MET A 1 9.06 -69.32 -25.90
CA MET A 1 8.85 -68.09 -25.08
C MET A 1 10.21 -67.41 -24.97
N ARG A 2 10.57 -66.25 -25.55
CA ARG A 2 9.90 -65.06 -26.09
C ARG A 2 10.67 -64.56 -27.35
N PRO A 3 10.02 -64.00 -28.38
CA PRO A 3 10.74 -63.37 -29.49
C PRO A 3 11.28 -61.99 -29.10
N ARG A 4 12.54 -61.72 -29.48
CA ARG A 4 13.23 -60.43 -29.30
C ARG A 4 12.69 -59.43 -30.33
N ARG A 5 12.01 -58.39 -29.84
CA ARG A 5 11.43 -57.28 -30.60
C ARG A 5 12.55 -56.57 -31.39
N ARG A 6 12.59 -56.74 -32.72
CA ARG A 6 13.38 -55.88 -33.61
C ARG A 6 12.72 -54.50 -33.60
N GLN A 7 13.19 -53.61 -32.75
CA GLN A 7 12.86 -52.19 -32.85
C GLN A 7 13.55 -51.65 -34.09
N SER A 8 12.74 -51.03 -34.94
CA SER A 8 13.06 -50.58 -36.28
C SER A 8 14.12 -49.49 -36.27
N LEU A 9 15.25 -49.70 -36.95
CA LEU A 9 16.23 -48.66 -37.25
C LEU A 9 15.66 -47.54 -38.16
N ALA A 10 14.45 -47.73 -38.71
CA ALA A 10 13.76 -46.69 -39.48
C ALA A 10 13.08 -45.63 -38.60
N ASP A 11 12.82 -45.91 -37.31
CA ASP A 11 12.30 -44.89 -36.38
C ASP A 11 13.35 -43.81 -36.07
N VAL A 12 14.64 -44.15 -36.19
CA VAL A 12 15.76 -43.21 -35.96
C VAL A 12 15.95 -42.24 -37.14
N ALA A 13 15.48 -42.60 -38.34
CA ALA A 13 15.67 -41.80 -39.56
C ALA A 13 14.58 -40.75 -39.80
N SER A 14 13.46 -40.78 -39.07
CA SER A 14 12.45 -39.71 -39.08
C SER A 14 12.83 -38.57 -38.12
N GLY A 15 14.07 -38.09 -38.23
CA GLY A 15 14.52 -36.90 -37.50
C GLY A 15 13.93 -35.66 -38.15
N SER A 16 12.72 -35.27 -37.75
CA SER A 16 12.07 -34.07 -38.24
C SER A 16 12.88 -32.83 -37.83
N GLY A 17 13.50 -32.16 -38.79
CA GLY A 17 14.07 -30.82 -38.59
C GLY A 17 12.97 -29.77 -38.39
N PHE A 18 13.33 -28.63 -37.79
CA PHE A 18 12.41 -27.51 -37.59
C PHE A 18 12.08 -26.81 -38.91
N SER A 19 10.81 -26.49 -39.12
CA SER A 19 10.37 -25.72 -40.29
C SER A 19 10.78 -24.26 -40.16
N LEU A 20 11.13 -23.60 -41.28
CA LEU A 20 11.41 -22.15 -41.30
C LEU A 20 10.20 -21.32 -40.83
N VAL A 21 8.98 -21.76 -41.16
CA VAL A 21 7.75 -21.12 -40.69
C VAL A 21 7.61 -21.24 -39.18
N GLU A 22 7.96 -22.41 -38.62
CA GLU A 22 7.93 -22.63 -37.18
C GLU A 22 8.93 -21.73 -36.45
N VAL A 23 10.15 -21.61 -36.98
CA VAL A 23 11.16 -20.67 -36.45
C VAL A 23 10.65 -19.23 -36.51
N LEU A 24 10.01 -18.81 -37.60
CA LEU A 24 9.43 -17.47 -37.73
C LEU A 24 8.30 -17.23 -36.72
N ILE A 25 7.42 -18.21 -36.52
CA ILE A 25 6.34 -18.13 -35.54
C ILE A 25 6.93 -18.06 -34.13
N ALA A 26 7.86 -18.96 -33.79
CA ALA A 26 8.48 -19.03 -32.47
C ALA A 26 9.25 -17.74 -32.12
N THR A 27 10.03 -17.20 -33.07
CA THR A 27 10.77 -15.95 -32.88
C THR A 27 9.83 -14.74 -32.78
N GLY A 28 8.72 -14.72 -33.52
CA GLY A 28 7.69 -13.68 -33.40
C GLY A 28 7.00 -13.67 -32.03
N LEU A 29 6.65 -14.85 -31.52
CA LEU A 29 6.08 -14.99 -30.17
C LEU A 29 7.10 -14.59 -29.10
N LEU A 30 8.35 -15.03 -29.23
CA LEU A 30 9.43 -14.69 -28.30
C LEU A 30 9.69 -13.18 -28.28
N ALA A 31 9.76 -12.54 -29.45
CA ALA A 31 9.95 -11.09 -29.55
C ALA A 31 8.79 -10.33 -28.89
N THR A 32 7.56 -10.77 -29.10
CA THR A 32 6.37 -10.16 -28.48
C THR A 32 6.40 -10.31 -26.96
N ALA A 33 6.73 -11.50 -26.45
CA ALA A 33 6.82 -11.74 -25.01
C ALA A 33 7.90 -10.86 -24.35
N ILE A 34 9.09 -10.77 -24.96
CA ILE A 34 10.18 -9.92 -24.46
C ILE A 34 9.78 -8.45 -24.49
N ALA A 35 9.10 -7.99 -25.54
CA ALA A 35 8.62 -6.60 -25.64
C ALA A 35 7.61 -6.23 -24.53
N TRP A 36 6.88 -7.19 -23.97
CA TRP A 36 5.91 -6.97 -22.89
C TRP A 36 6.52 -6.97 -21.48
N LEU A 37 7.68 -7.61 -21.27
CA LEU A 37 8.30 -7.72 -19.93
C LEU A 37 8.54 -6.35 -19.26
N PRO A 38 9.10 -5.32 -19.94
CA PRO A 38 9.34 -4.02 -19.30
C PRO A 38 8.06 -3.39 -18.74
N TYR A 39 6.94 -3.57 -19.44
CA TYR A 39 5.64 -3.08 -19.00
C TYR A 39 5.18 -3.78 -17.71
N LEU A 40 5.28 -5.11 -17.66
CA LEU A 40 4.93 -5.87 -16.45
C LEU A 40 5.79 -5.50 -15.24
N PHE A 41 7.11 -5.31 -15.45
CA PHE A 41 8.00 -4.84 -14.39
C PHE A 41 7.64 -3.45 -13.87
N ALA A 42 7.28 -2.52 -14.76
CA ALA A 42 6.84 -1.18 -14.37
C ALA A 42 5.56 -1.23 -13.51
N VAL A 43 4.58 -2.03 -13.91
CA VAL A 43 3.33 -2.24 -13.15
C VAL A 43 3.62 -2.86 -11.78
N ALA A 44 4.42 -3.92 -11.73
CA ALA A 44 4.78 -4.58 -10.47
C ALA A 44 5.56 -3.66 -9.52
N THR A 45 6.50 -2.86 -10.05
CA THR A 45 7.29 -1.91 -9.25
C THR A 45 6.37 -0.84 -8.64
N ARG A 46 5.44 -0.30 -9.43
CA ARG A 46 4.48 0.69 -8.95
C ARG A 46 3.57 0.12 -7.86
N ALA A 47 3.05 -1.09 -8.06
CA ALA A 47 2.24 -1.77 -7.06
C ALA A 47 3.00 -2.01 -5.75
N ASN A 48 4.27 -2.40 -5.83
CA ASN A 48 5.11 -2.59 -4.64
C ASN A 48 5.39 -1.29 -3.89
N LEU A 49 5.60 -0.17 -4.61
CA LEU A 49 5.79 1.14 -3.98
C LEU A 49 4.51 1.62 -3.28
N ASP A 50 3.35 1.49 -3.93
CA ASP A 50 2.06 1.87 -3.35
C ASP A 50 1.71 1.02 -2.10
N ALA A 51 2.04 -0.28 -2.13
CA ALA A 51 1.90 -1.17 -0.98
C ALA A 51 2.85 -0.80 0.17
N GLY A 52 4.08 -0.40 -0.15
CA GLY A 52 5.06 0.11 0.82
C GLY A 52 4.55 1.36 1.54
N ASP A 53 4.04 2.34 0.79
CA ASP A 53 3.47 3.56 1.34
C ASP A 53 2.30 3.27 2.29
N THR A 54 1.42 2.33 1.92
CA THR A 54 0.27 1.93 2.76
C THR A 54 0.72 1.25 4.05
N THR A 55 1.74 0.40 3.97
CA THR A 55 2.33 -0.26 5.14
C THR A 55 2.92 0.77 6.10
N TRP A 56 3.69 1.71 5.59
CA TRP A 56 4.29 2.76 6.40
C TRP A 56 3.25 3.71 7.01
N ALA A 57 2.25 4.12 6.23
CA ALA A 57 1.13 4.92 6.74
C ALA A 57 0.39 4.21 7.89
N THR A 58 0.25 2.89 7.83
CA THR A 58 -0.36 2.09 8.90
C THR A 58 0.48 2.12 10.18
N VAL A 59 1.82 2.01 10.07
CA VAL A 59 2.74 2.13 11.22
C VAL A 59 2.64 3.52 11.85
N LEU A 60 2.66 4.58 11.04
CA LEU A 60 2.56 5.96 11.52
C LEU A 60 1.20 6.26 12.18
N ALA A 61 0.13 5.64 11.67
CA ALA A 61 -1.19 5.73 12.30
C ALA A 61 -1.19 5.03 13.66
N ALA A 62 -0.63 3.83 13.75
CA ALA A 62 -0.54 3.06 14.99
C ALA A 62 0.30 3.79 16.05
N GLN A 63 1.43 4.38 15.66
CA GLN A 63 2.26 5.18 16.55
C GLN A 63 1.47 6.34 17.18
N LYS A 64 0.68 7.07 16.37
CA LYS A 64 -0.13 8.18 16.88
C LYS A 64 -1.28 7.71 17.76
N ILE A 65 -1.87 6.55 17.46
CA ILE A 65 -2.87 5.92 18.34
C ILE A 65 -2.26 5.66 19.72
N GLU A 66 -1.05 5.09 19.79
CA GLU A 66 -0.37 4.84 21.06
C GLU A 66 0.00 6.13 21.78
N GLU A 67 0.48 7.16 21.07
CA GLU A 67 0.74 8.49 21.63
C GLU A 67 -0.51 9.09 22.28
N LEU A 68 -1.64 9.10 21.56
CA LEU A 68 -2.92 9.63 22.06
C LEU A 68 -3.54 8.78 23.18
N ARG A 69 -3.23 7.47 23.21
CA ARG A 69 -3.67 6.55 24.26
C ARG A 69 -2.87 6.75 25.55
N ALA A 70 -1.56 6.99 25.44
CA ALA A 70 -0.67 7.22 26.57
C ALA A 70 -0.89 8.61 27.22
N GLY A 71 -1.35 9.60 26.45
CA GLY A 71 -1.66 10.94 26.96
C GLY A 71 -2.82 10.97 27.97
N PRO A 72 -3.03 12.10 28.67
CA PRO A 72 -4.18 12.28 29.55
C PRO A 72 -5.51 12.11 28.79
N PHE A 73 -6.57 11.80 29.51
CA PHE A 73 -7.89 11.77 28.88
C PHE A 73 -8.25 13.20 28.44
N PRO A 74 -8.63 13.43 27.18
CA PRO A 74 -8.85 14.76 26.64
C PRO A 74 -10.00 15.49 27.37
N GLU A 75 -9.73 16.71 27.82
CA GLU A 75 -10.71 17.58 28.50
C GLU A 75 -11.64 18.29 27.50
N SER A 76 -11.24 18.40 26.22
CA SER A 76 -12.07 18.91 25.13
C SER A 76 -12.01 17.98 23.90
N LEU A 77 -13.15 17.77 23.24
CA LEU A 77 -13.35 16.69 22.26
C LEU A 77 -13.80 17.20 20.87
N ALA A 78 -13.27 18.32 20.39
CA ALA A 78 -13.80 18.94 19.16
C ALA A 78 -12.75 19.45 18.16
N ALA A 79 -11.46 19.24 18.40
CA ALA A 79 -10.42 19.69 17.48
C ALA A 79 -9.93 18.55 16.57
N GLN A 80 -10.11 18.72 15.26
CA GLN A 80 -9.31 17.99 14.29
C GLN A 80 -7.91 18.57 14.28
N SER A 81 -6.89 17.71 14.28
CA SER A 81 -5.50 18.10 14.24
C SER A 81 -4.77 17.44 13.07
N VAL A 82 -3.70 18.08 12.61
CA VAL A 82 -2.94 17.68 11.43
C VAL A 82 -1.45 17.84 11.69
N ASP A 83 -0.68 16.79 11.41
CA ASP A 83 0.78 16.79 11.35
C ASP A 83 1.24 16.54 9.91
N TYR A 84 2.37 17.15 9.55
CA TYR A 84 3.13 16.78 8.36
C TYR A 84 4.37 15.99 8.80
N LEU A 85 4.67 14.89 8.12
CA LEU A 85 5.78 14.00 8.46
C LEU A 85 6.75 13.88 7.27
N ASP A 86 8.03 13.71 7.56
CA ASP A 86 9.04 13.34 6.57
C ASP A 86 8.93 11.85 6.16
N SER A 87 9.81 11.38 5.27
CA SER A 87 9.84 9.96 4.86
C SER A 87 10.24 9.01 5.98
N GLY A 88 10.92 9.50 7.02
CA GLY A 88 11.27 8.75 8.22
C GLY A 88 10.17 8.73 9.29
N GLY A 89 9.06 9.45 9.07
CA GLY A 89 7.97 9.55 10.03
C GLY A 89 8.17 10.60 11.13
N ASN A 90 9.21 11.43 11.03
CA ASN A 90 9.45 12.49 12.00
C ASN A 90 8.49 13.66 11.74
N PRO A 91 7.91 14.27 12.79
CA PRO A 91 7.12 15.48 12.66
C PRO A 91 7.94 16.63 12.07
N LEU A 92 7.34 17.33 11.12
CA LEU A 92 7.88 18.55 10.53
C LEU A 92 7.22 19.75 11.19
N ASP A 93 8.04 20.61 11.77
CA ASP A 93 7.69 21.89 12.34
C ASP A 93 7.42 22.93 11.24
N GLY A 94 6.15 23.04 10.85
CA GLY A 94 5.64 24.21 10.13
C GLY A 94 5.59 24.14 8.60
N PHE A 95 5.09 25.22 8.02
CA PHE A 95 4.69 25.27 6.61
C PHE A 95 5.87 25.54 5.69
N GLY A 96 6.06 24.72 4.64
CA GLY A 96 7.02 24.98 3.56
C GLY A 96 8.18 24.00 3.40
N SER A 97 8.26 22.93 4.20
CA SER A 97 9.29 21.89 3.96
C SER A 97 9.01 21.13 2.65
N THR A 98 10.04 21.00 1.81
CA THR A 98 10.01 20.16 0.60
C THR A 98 10.05 18.67 0.93
N GLN A 99 10.20 18.31 2.20
CA GLN A 99 10.42 16.94 2.68
C GLN A 99 9.14 16.25 3.16
N ARG A 100 7.97 16.89 3.01
CA ARG A 100 6.68 16.30 3.37
C ARG A 100 6.44 15.02 2.57
N ALA A 101 6.44 13.88 3.27
CA ALA A 101 6.13 12.58 2.70
C ALA A 101 4.74 12.09 3.12
N TYR A 102 4.28 12.44 4.31
CA TYR A 102 2.97 12.03 4.83
C TYR A 102 2.22 13.18 5.50
N THR A 103 0.89 13.10 5.46
CA THR A 103 -0.02 13.90 6.27
C THR A 103 -0.75 12.98 7.23
N ARG A 104 -0.72 13.32 8.51
CA ARG A 104 -1.40 12.58 9.56
C ARG A 104 -2.49 13.47 10.15
N ARG A 105 -3.74 13.06 10.03
CA ARG A 105 -4.92 13.76 10.55
C ARG A 105 -5.56 12.92 11.64
N TRP A 106 -5.96 13.55 12.74
CA TRP A 106 -6.69 12.84 13.77
C TRP A 106 -7.75 13.72 14.41
N TRP A 107 -8.74 13.06 14.98
CA TRP A 107 -9.80 13.68 15.74
C TRP A 107 -10.32 12.69 16.78
N ILE A 108 -10.92 13.23 17.83
CA ILE A 108 -11.44 12.49 18.97
C ILE A 108 -12.89 12.88 19.14
N GLU A 109 -13.78 11.90 19.19
CA GLU A 109 -15.21 12.10 19.35
C GLU A 109 -15.72 11.28 20.55
N PRO A 110 -16.64 11.82 21.37
CA PRO A 110 -17.31 11.03 22.39
C PRO A 110 -18.19 9.95 21.74
N LEU A 111 -18.22 8.75 22.33
CA LEU A 111 -19.07 7.69 21.84
C LEU A 111 -20.54 7.96 22.25
N PRO A 112 -21.53 7.99 21.33
CA PRO A 112 -22.90 8.38 21.66
C PRO A 112 -23.56 7.54 22.77
N SER A 113 -23.16 6.27 22.89
CA SER A 113 -23.69 5.35 23.92
C SER A 113 -23.09 5.56 25.31
N ALA A 114 -21.96 6.28 25.43
CA ALA A 114 -21.23 6.50 26.67
C ALA A 114 -20.38 7.79 26.59
N PRO A 115 -21.01 8.97 26.42
CA PRO A 115 -20.31 10.20 26.02
C PRO A 115 -19.32 10.70 27.08
N ASP A 116 -19.57 10.44 28.36
CA ASP A 116 -18.73 10.93 29.46
C ASP A 116 -17.55 10.00 29.80
N SER A 117 -17.60 8.74 29.33
CA SER A 117 -16.64 7.71 29.74
C SER A 117 -15.88 7.07 28.57
N THR A 118 -16.35 7.23 27.33
CA THR A 118 -15.78 6.56 26.16
C THR A 118 -15.58 7.53 25.02
N ILE A 119 -14.39 7.49 24.42
CA ILE A 119 -14.03 8.26 23.24
C ILE A 119 -13.59 7.33 22.11
N ALA A 120 -13.91 7.72 20.87
CA ALA A 120 -13.36 7.16 19.65
C ALA A 120 -12.23 8.06 19.16
N ILE A 121 -11.05 7.48 18.97
CA ILE A 121 -9.88 8.16 18.41
C ILE A 121 -9.74 7.65 16.98
N THR A 122 -9.84 8.55 16.01
CA THR A 122 -9.59 8.22 14.59
C THR A 122 -8.30 8.88 14.14
N VAL A 123 -7.41 8.08 13.54
CA VAL A 123 -6.18 8.54 12.90
C VAL A 123 -6.19 8.12 11.44
N VAL A 124 -5.95 9.08 10.55
CA VAL A 124 -5.83 8.87 9.10
C VAL A 124 -4.46 9.37 8.66
N VAL A 125 -3.68 8.51 8.01
CA VAL A 125 -2.38 8.86 7.43
C VAL A 125 -2.44 8.63 5.94
N SER A 126 -2.06 9.64 5.16
CA SER A 126 -1.97 9.55 3.71
C SER A 126 -0.62 10.06 3.23
N ARG A 127 -0.14 9.54 2.09
CA ARG A 127 1.02 10.11 1.42
C ARG A 127 0.74 11.58 1.07
N TYR A 128 1.68 12.46 1.34
CA TYR A 128 1.57 13.88 1.02
C TYR A 128 1.57 14.06 -0.51
N ARG A 129 0.48 14.58 -1.04
CA ARG A 129 0.40 15.02 -2.44
C ARG A 129 0.35 16.53 -2.43
N ARG A 130 1.24 17.18 -3.19
CA ARG A 130 1.32 18.65 -3.27
C ARG A 130 -0.01 19.30 -3.68
N SER A 131 -0.88 18.56 -4.37
CA SER A 131 -2.26 18.97 -4.71
C SER A 131 -3.19 19.14 -3.50
N ASP A 132 -2.92 18.49 -2.36
CA ASP A 132 -3.79 18.54 -1.18
C ASP A 132 -3.68 19.88 -0.41
N GLU A 133 -2.67 20.70 -0.70
CA GLU A 133 -2.42 21.98 -0.02
C GLU A 133 -3.45 23.07 -0.41
N SER A 134 -4.10 22.93 -1.57
CA SER A 134 -5.07 23.90 -2.08
C SER A 134 -6.53 23.60 -1.69
N THR A 135 -6.82 22.41 -1.14
CA THR A 135 -8.19 22.04 -0.75
C THR A 135 -8.33 22.06 0.77
N HIS A 136 -8.73 23.22 1.30
CA HIS A 136 -9.20 23.32 2.68
C HIS A 136 -10.39 22.37 2.90
N GLY A 137 -10.17 21.27 3.64
CA GLY A 137 -11.24 20.52 4.31
C GLY A 137 -11.94 19.40 3.52
N ALA A 138 -11.58 19.09 2.27
CA ALA A 138 -12.14 17.91 1.63
C ALA A 138 -11.53 16.64 2.26
N ALA A 139 -12.34 15.90 2.99
CA ALA A 139 -11.98 14.63 3.61
C ALA A 139 -11.27 13.74 2.58
N VAL A 140 -9.98 13.51 2.80
CA VAL A 140 -9.16 12.57 2.05
C VAL A 140 -9.73 11.16 2.31
N ARG A 141 -10.79 10.80 1.59
CA ARG A 141 -11.18 9.42 1.33
C ARG A 141 -10.27 8.86 0.24
N GLY A 142 -8.97 9.01 0.44
CA GLY A 142 -7.96 8.52 -0.50
C GLY A 142 -7.87 7.00 -0.36
N ARG A 143 -7.92 6.31 -1.50
CA ARG A 143 -7.70 4.85 -1.61
C ARG A 143 -6.33 4.41 -1.07
N ASP A 144 -5.43 5.37 -0.84
CA ASP A 144 -4.04 5.21 -0.41
C ASP A 144 -3.79 5.78 1.00
N ALA A 145 -4.84 5.83 1.84
CA ALA A 145 -4.74 6.30 3.21
C ALA A 145 -4.96 5.15 4.19
N ALA A 146 -4.08 5.03 5.18
CA ALA A 146 -4.29 4.14 6.31
C ALA A 146 -5.18 4.83 7.34
N ARG A 147 -6.29 4.20 7.72
CA ARG A 147 -7.20 4.68 8.76
C ARG A 147 -7.28 3.68 9.89
N LEU A 148 -6.93 4.12 11.09
CA LEU A 148 -7.11 3.36 12.31
C LEU A 148 -8.11 4.06 13.23
N VAL A 149 -8.95 3.27 13.87
CA VAL A 149 -9.93 3.74 14.85
C VAL A 149 -9.77 2.89 16.10
N THR A 150 -9.63 3.53 17.26
CA THR A 150 -9.64 2.83 18.55
C THR A 150 -10.66 3.48 19.47
N LEU A 151 -11.21 2.68 20.38
CA LEU A 151 -11.96 3.18 21.52
C LEU A 151 -11.02 3.30 22.72
N ARG A 152 -11.22 4.34 23.53
CA ARG A 152 -10.58 4.50 24.84
C ARG A 152 -11.64 4.83 25.87
N THR A 153 -11.71 4.02 26.91
CA THR A 153 -12.63 4.19 28.03
C THR A 153 -11.85 4.68 29.25
N ARG A 154 -12.34 5.72 29.94
CA ARG A 154 -11.83 6.07 31.27
C ARG A 154 -12.44 5.14 32.31
N LYS A 155 -11.66 4.76 33.31
CA LYS A 155 -12.20 4.08 34.50
C LYS A 155 -13.02 5.10 35.28
N VAL A 156 -14.30 4.81 35.46
CA VAL A 156 -15.14 5.56 36.40
C VAL A 156 -14.67 5.17 37.81
N PRO A 157 -14.40 6.15 38.71
CA PRO A 157 -14.04 5.85 40.09
C PRO A 157 -15.13 5.05 40.81
#